data_AF-A0A1G4K8R8-F1
#
_entry.id   AF-A0A1G4K8R8-F1
#
_cell.length_a   1.000
_cell.length_b   1.000
_cell.length_c   1.000
_cell.angle_alpha   90.00
_cell.angle_beta   90.00
_cell.angle_gamma   90.00
#
_symmetry.space_group_name_H-M   'P 1'
#
loop_
_entity.id
_entity.type
_entity.pdbx_description
1 polymer ?
#
loop_
_entity_poly.entity_id
_entity_poly.type
_entity_poly.pdbx_seq_one_letter_code
_entity_poly.pdbx_strand_id
1 'polypeptide(L)'
;METSTFVKQLASNTRTVREEALESLKKYLTTRQFKDSRQLQFDKLWKGLYYAMWFSDRPRPQQRLASALAGFHELYFDAKDNTQRAAVDDNKDGEEDVDDVKRLTLNDKAFLKFSKAFWRVMCLEWYNIDHHRLDKYLLLVRRVLASQLRYLQLREWNAAVVSNYIRAVLRKLPLSGDKKIYNGIPFHIIDIFGDEWEKLVFGADEAEEDEEEDTDAEEMNDPEAKAKTQQAKIAETPLAQFIDIFRDLSSDTNNVKTMRDKIKEDILKDTRFQSWGVLGQDNDRDDAEEEWTGF
;
A
#
# COMPACT_ATOMS: atom_id res chain seq x y z
N MET A 1 -6.01 -19.35 -21.57
CA MET A 1 -4.83 -19.94 -20.88
C MET A 1 -5.15 -20.01 -19.41
N GLU A 2 -5.01 -21.17 -18.77
CA GLU A 2 -5.39 -21.34 -17.37
C GLU A 2 -4.35 -20.72 -16.42
N THR A 3 -4.79 -20.10 -15.33
CA THR A 3 -3.92 -19.50 -14.31
C THR A 3 -2.87 -20.49 -13.79
N SER A 4 -3.18 -21.79 -13.76
CA SER A 4 -2.25 -22.84 -13.34
C SER A 4 -1.00 -22.95 -14.23
N THR A 5 -1.09 -22.60 -15.51
CA THR A 5 0.07 -22.66 -16.43
C THR A 5 1.06 -21.56 -16.10
N PHE A 6 0.57 -20.33 -15.92
CA PHE A 6 1.40 -19.20 -15.49
C PHE A 6 2.11 -19.49 -14.18
N VAL A 7 1.41 -20.04 -13.19
CA VAL A 7 2.00 -20.35 -11.88
C VAL A 7 3.18 -21.31 -12.00
N LYS A 8 3.06 -22.37 -12.83
CA LYS A 8 4.16 -23.31 -13.08
C LYS A 8 5.34 -22.66 -13.80
N GLN A 9 5.07 -21.80 -14.78
CA GLN A 9 6.12 -21.11 -15.54
C GLN A 9 6.86 -20.07 -14.68
N LEU A 10 6.14 -19.31 -13.85
CA LEU A 10 6.71 -18.33 -12.91
C LEU A 10 7.58 -18.99 -11.83
N ALA A 11 7.25 -20.21 -11.42
CA ALA A 11 8.03 -21.02 -10.49
C ALA A 11 9.09 -21.92 -11.18
N SER A 12 9.34 -21.75 -12.48
CA SER A 12 10.35 -22.51 -13.20
C SER A 12 11.77 -22.16 -12.72
N ASN A 13 12.67 -23.15 -12.68
CA ASN A 13 14.09 -22.90 -12.43
C ASN A 13 14.77 -22.13 -13.58
N THR A 14 14.20 -22.19 -14.78
CA THR A 14 14.77 -21.54 -15.98
C THR A 14 14.38 -20.06 -16.01
N ARG A 15 15.39 -19.17 -15.97
CA ARG A 15 15.19 -17.71 -15.94
C ARG A 15 14.38 -17.20 -17.14
N THR A 16 14.70 -17.63 -18.35
CA THR A 16 14.02 -17.18 -19.58
C THR A 16 12.54 -17.51 -19.57
N VAL A 17 12.18 -18.73 -19.11
CA VAL A 17 10.78 -19.16 -18.94
C VAL A 17 10.03 -18.24 -17.97
N ARG A 18 10.66 -17.83 -16.86
CA ARG A 18 10.05 -16.89 -15.91
C ARG A 18 9.86 -15.50 -16.53
N GLU A 19 10.85 -15.00 -17.27
CA GLU A 19 10.79 -13.68 -17.91
C GLU A 19 9.71 -13.62 -19.00
N GLU A 20 9.62 -14.64 -19.86
CA GLU A 20 8.56 -14.77 -20.88
C GLU A 20 7.16 -14.89 -20.25
N ALA A 21 7.05 -15.61 -19.15
CA ALA A 21 5.80 -15.74 -18.40
C ALA A 21 5.37 -14.39 -17.78
N LEU A 22 6.30 -13.62 -17.21
CA LEU A 22 6.02 -12.29 -16.67
C LEU A 22 5.55 -11.30 -17.75
N GLU A 23 6.17 -11.34 -18.93
CA GLU A 23 5.77 -10.48 -20.04
C GLU A 23 4.39 -10.85 -20.57
N SER A 24 4.12 -12.16 -20.73
CA SER A 24 2.80 -12.66 -21.12
C SER A 24 1.73 -12.36 -20.06
N LEU A 25 2.12 -12.32 -18.78
CA LEU A 25 1.22 -12.07 -17.68
C LEU A 25 0.62 -10.66 -17.72
N LYS A 26 1.39 -9.63 -18.13
CA LYS A 26 0.89 -8.25 -18.28
C LYS A 26 -0.40 -8.19 -19.10
N LYS A 27 -0.42 -8.90 -20.24
CA LYS A 27 -1.59 -8.98 -21.12
C LYS A 27 -2.71 -9.82 -20.51
N TYR A 28 -2.37 -10.89 -19.80
CA TYR A 28 -3.36 -11.76 -19.17
C TYR A 28 -4.12 -11.06 -18.04
N LEU A 29 -3.43 -10.27 -17.21
CA LEU A 29 -4.03 -9.51 -16.10
C LEU A 29 -5.09 -8.51 -16.56
N THR A 30 -4.92 -7.93 -17.75
CA THR A 30 -5.85 -6.93 -18.29
C THR A 30 -7.07 -7.54 -18.97
N THR A 31 -7.11 -8.86 -19.17
CA THR A 31 -8.26 -9.54 -19.77
C THR A 31 -9.49 -9.49 -18.86
N ARG A 32 -10.67 -9.28 -19.46
CA ARG A 32 -11.95 -9.32 -18.74
C ARG A 32 -12.16 -10.65 -18.00
N GLN A 33 -11.75 -11.76 -18.62
CA GLN A 33 -11.86 -13.11 -18.03
C GLN A 33 -11.10 -13.22 -16.69
N PHE A 34 -9.86 -12.71 -16.64
CA PHE A 34 -9.09 -12.78 -15.39
C PHE A 34 -9.62 -11.81 -14.34
N LYS A 35 -9.96 -10.57 -14.73
CA LYS A 35 -10.53 -9.57 -13.81
C LYS A 35 -11.78 -10.07 -13.07
N ASP A 36 -12.63 -10.82 -13.79
CA ASP A 36 -13.87 -11.39 -13.23
C ASP A 36 -13.64 -12.68 -12.41
N SER A 37 -12.42 -13.22 -12.39
CA SER A 37 -12.11 -14.45 -11.67
C SER A 37 -12.33 -14.35 -10.16
N ARG A 38 -12.51 -15.50 -9.51
CA ARG A 38 -12.62 -15.60 -8.05
C ARG A 38 -11.27 -15.30 -7.39
N GLN A 39 -11.31 -14.86 -6.13
CA GLN A 39 -10.12 -14.57 -5.31
C GLN A 39 -9.04 -15.66 -5.39
N LEU A 40 -9.44 -16.93 -5.37
CA LEU A 40 -8.52 -18.08 -5.45
C LEU A 40 -7.57 -18.04 -6.65
N GLN A 41 -7.99 -17.50 -7.80
CA GLN A 41 -7.11 -17.39 -8.97
C GLN A 41 -6.03 -16.33 -8.76
N PHE A 42 -6.38 -15.21 -8.11
CA PHE A 42 -5.42 -14.18 -7.73
C PHE A 42 -4.42 -14.71 -6.69
N ASP A 43 -4.91 -15.47 -5.69
CA ASP A 43 -4.05 -16.08 -4.66
C ASP A 43 -3.05 -17.08 -5.28
N LYS A 44 -3.51 -17.94 -6.20
CA LYS A 44 -2.64 -18.86 -6.96
C LYS A 44 -1.60 -18.11 -7.77
N LEU A 45 -2.01 -17.05 -8.47
CA LEU A 45 -1.10 -16.26 -9.29
C LEU A 45 -0.01 -15.61 -8.42
N TRP A 46 -0.37 -14.98 -7.31
CA TRP A 46 0.60 -14.37 -6.40
C TRP A 46 1.54 -15.36 -5.75
N LYS A 47 1.10 -16.60 -5.51
CA LYS A 47 2.01 -17.68 -5.10
C LYS A 47 3.05 -17.99 -6.17
N GLY A 48 2.68 -17.94 -7.45
CA GLY A 48 3.63 -18.01 -8.57
C GLY A 48 4.62 -16.84 -8.61
N LEU A 49 4.12 -15.61 -8.45
CA LEU A 49 4.96 -14.39 -8.42
C LEU A 49 5.92 -14.37 -7.22
N TYR A 50 5.47 -14.85 -6.05
CA TYR A 50 6.31 -15.07 -4.89
C TYR A 50 7.52 -15.96 -5.22
N TYR A 51 7.31 -17.09 -5.92
CA TYR A 51 8.41 -17.95 -6.33
C TYR A 51 9.26 -17.36 -7.47
N ALA A 52 8.68 -16.55 -8.36
CA ALA A 52 9.48 -15.81 -9.34
C ALA A 52 10.51 -14.90 -8.63
N MET A 53 10.09 -14.23 -7.55
CA MET A 53 10.99 -13.45 -6.69
C MET A 53 11.96 -14.34 -5.90
N TRP A 54 11.52 -15.51 -5.43
CA TRP A 54 12.34 -16.50 -4.72
C TRP A 54 13.59 -16.89 -5.51
N PHE A 55 13.45 -17.13 -6.82
CA PHE A 55 14.54 -17.51 -7.73
C PHE A 55 15.32 -16.33 -8.33
N SER A 56 15.07 -15.10 -7.87
CA SER A 56 15.88 -13.93 -8.25
C SER A 56 17.04 -13.75 -7.26
N ASP A 57 18.27 -14.05 -7.69
CA ASP A 57 19.45 -14.12 -6.81
C ASP A 57 20.39 -12.92 -6.92
N ARG A 58 20.25 -12.10 -7.96
CA ARG A 58 21.14 -10.95 -8.20
C ARG A 58 20.44 -9.64 -7.80
N PRO A 59 21.13 -8.69 -7.13
CA PRO A 59 20.50 -7.46 -6.63
C PRO A 59 19.77 -6.62 -7.69
N ARG A 60 20.42 -6.32 -8.82
CA ARG A 60 19.78 -5.52 -9.89
C ARG A 60 18.55 -6.21 -10.51
N PRO A 61 18.59 -7.51 -10.85
CA PRO A 61 17.39 -8.26 -11.21
C PRO A 61 16.30 -8.29 -10.13
N GLN A 62 16.63 -8.40 -8.85
CA GLN A 62 15.64 -8.34 -7.76
C GLN A 62 14.93 -6.99 -7.73
N GLN A 63 15.67 -5.88 -7.85
CA GLN A 63 15.08 -4.53 -7.90
C GLN A 63 14.14 -4.38 -9.10
N ARG A 64 14.59 -4.73 -10.31
CA ARG A 64 13.74 -4.66 -11.51
C ARG A 64 12.50 -5.55 -11.40
N LEU A 65 12.66 -6.75 -10.86
CA LEU A 65 11.55 -7.67 -10.66
C LEU A 65 10.55 -7.10 -9.65
N ALA A 66 11.02 -6.58 -8.50
CA ALA A 66 10.14 -5.94 -7.52
C ALA A 66 9.34 -4.79 -8.13
N SER A 67 9.98 -3.91 -8.91
CA SER A 67 9.28 -2.84 -9.63
C SER A 67 8.28 -3.37 -10.65
N ALA A 68 8.64 -4.41 -11.42
CA ALA A 68 7.74 -5.02 -12.39
C ALA A 68 6.50 -5.68 -11.74
N LEU A 69 6.69 -6.40 -10.62
CA LEU A 69 5.61 -7.03 -9.87
C LEU A 69 4.70 -5.99 -9.21
N ALA A 70 5.28 -4.91 -8.68
CA ALA A 70 4.52 -3.79 -8.12
C ALA A 70 3.63 -3.15 -9.19
N GLY A 71 4.20 -2.76 -10.33
CA GLY A 71 3.49 -2.09 -11.43
C GLY A 71 2.33 -2.88 -12.05
N PHE A 72 2.17 -4.17 -11.73
CA PHE A 72 0.97 -4.92 -12.11
C PHE A 72 -0.32 -4.40 -11.46
N HIS A 73 -0.23 -3.72 -10.31
CA HIS A 73 -1.41 -3.10 -9.69
C HIS A 73 -1.94 -1.94 -10.54
N GLU A 74 -1.04 -1.16 -11.13
CA GLU A 74 -1.38 -0.02 -11.99
C GLU A 74 -1.98 -0.45 -13.34
N LEU A 75 -1.76 -1.70 -13.79
CA LEU A 75 -2.40 -2.22 -15.01
C LEU A 75 -3.93 -2.32 -14.93
N TYR A 76 -4.49 -2.27 -13.73
CA TYR A 76 -5.93 -2.22 -13.55
C TYR A 76 -6.50 -0.82 -13.70
N PHE A 77 -5.68 0.23 -13.76
CA PHE A 77 -6.18 1.59 -13.89
C PHE A 77 -6.66 1.86 -15.32
N ASP A 78 -7.84 2.46 -15.44
CA ASP A 78 -8.35 3.08 -16.66
C ASP A 78 -8.92 4.45 -16.28
N ALA A 79 -8.48 5.52 -16.94
CA ALA A 79 -8.94 6.88 -16.65
C ALA A 79 -10.46 7.03 -16.82
N LYS A 80 -11.10 6.18 -17.64
CA LYS A 80 -12.57 6.14 -17.78
C LYS A 80 -13.28 5.69 -16.50
N ASP A 81 -12.60 5.02 -15.59
CA ASP A 81 -13.17 4.61 -14.30
C ASP A 81 -13.28 5.78 -13.32
N ASN A 82 -12.60 6.91 -13.58
CA ASN A 82 -12.78 8.15 -12.80
C ASN A 82 -14.02 8.92 -13.27
N THR A 83 -14.34 8.86 -14.57
CA THR A 83 -15.48 9.56 -15.17
C THR A 83 -16.79 8.79 -15.06
N GLN A 84 -16.73 7.46 -14.88
CA GLN A 84 -17.88 6.62 -14.53
C GLN A 84 -18.32 6.87 -13.08
N ARG A 85 -18.67 8.12 -12.75
CA ARG A 85 -19.32 8.45 -11.48
C ARG A 85 -20.77 7.99 -11.53
N ALA A 86 -21.11 7.17 -10.54
CA ALA A 86 -22.44 7.12 -9.92
C ALA A 86 -23.64 7.02 -10.87
N ALA A 87 -23.88 5.84 -11.45
CA ALA A 87 -25.26 5.38 -11.57
C ALA A 87 -25.73 4.98 -10.17
N VAL A 88 -25.90 5.96 -9.29
CA VAL A 88 -26.60 5.77 -8.02
C VAL A 88 -28.08 5.92 -8.36
N ASP A 89 -28.85 4.87 -8.09
CA ASP A 89 -30.30 4.93 -8.06
C ASP A 89 -30.68 6.04 -7.06
N ASP A 90 -31.24 7.16 -7.53
CA ASP A 90 -31.70 8.32 -6.73
C ASP A 90 -32.84 7.99 -5.75
N ASN A 91 -33.06 6.71 -5.43
CA ASN A 91 -34.12 6.24 -4.56
C ASN A 91 -33.56 5.31 -3.47
N LYS A 92 -33.04 5.91 -2.39
CA LYS A 92 -33.17 5.37 -1.03
C LYS A 92 -32.70 6.38 0.02
N ASP A 93 -33.65 6.86 0.82
CA ASP A 93 -33.47 7.61 2.06
C ASP A 93 -32.83 6.75 3.18
N GLY A 94 -31.62 6.24 2.97
CA GLY A 94 -30.87 5.48 3.97
C GLY A 94 -29.39 5.88 3.93
N GLU A 95 -28.73 5.88 5.11
CA GLU A 95 -27.28 6.13 5.25
C GLU A 95 -26.50 5.59 4.05
N GLU A 96 -25.81 6.49 3.35
CA GLU A 96 -24.99 6.10 2.21
C GLU A 96 -23.90 5.12 2.67
N ASP A 97 -24.03 3.84 2.34
CA ASP A 97 -22.98 2.85 2.57
C ASP A 97 -21.79 3.18 1.65
N VAL A 98 -20.83 3.93 2.20
CA VAL A 98 -19.58 4.34 1.53
C VAL A 98 -18.83 3.11 0.97
N ASP A 99 -19.04 1.94 1.57
CA ASP A 99 -18.40 0.68 1.19
C ASP A 99 -19.13 -0.14 0.11
N ASP A 100 -20.26 0.34 -0.43
CA ASP A 100 -21.05 -0.46 -1.37
C ASP A 100 -20.21 -0.89 -2.59
N VAL A 101 -19.99 -2.20 -2.69
CA VAL A 101 -19.24 -2.88 -3.74
C VAL A 101 -19.85 -2.64 -5.13
N LYS A 102 -21.10 -2.17 -5.23
CA LYS A 102 -21.72 -1.75 -6.49
C LYS A 102 -21.10 -0.48 -7.07
N ARG A 103 -20.53 0.40 -6.24
CA ARG A 103 -19.83 1.63 -6.66
C ARG A 103 -18.47 1.34 -7.31
N LEU A 104 -17.97 0.10 -7.20
CA LEU A 104 -16.69 -0.34 -7.73
C LEU A 104 -16.80 -0.89 -9.16
N THR A 105 -15.90 -0.43 -10.04
CA THR A 105 -15.78 -0.97 -11.40
C THR A 105 -15.24 -2.41 -11.38
N LEU A 106 -15.24 -3.07 -12.55
CA LEU A 106 -14.59 -4.39 -12.68
C LEU A 106 -13.08 -4.31 -12.41
N ASN A 107 -12.45 -3.21 -12.85
CA ASN A 107 -11.04 -2.95 -12.64
C ASN A 107 -10.72 -2.80 -11.16
N ASP A 108 -11.55 -2.07 -10.41
CA ASP A 108 -11.40 -1.85 -8.97
C ASP A 108 -11.50 -3.15 -8.19
N LYS A 109 -12.50 -3.97 -8.55
CA LYS A 109 -12.69 -5.29 -7.97
C LYS A 109 -11.48 -6.20 -8.23
N ALA A 110 -10.90 -6.13 -9.43
CA ALA A 110 -9.71 -6.89 -9.76
C ALA A 110 -8.47 -6.38 -9.01
N PHE A 111 -8.27 -5.06 -8.92
CA PHE A 111 -7.24 -4.44 -8.10
C PHE A 111 -7.34 -4.89 -6.64
N LEU A 112 -8.50 -4.78 -6.01
CA LEU A 112 -8.70 -5.19 -4.62
C LEU A 112 -8.43 -6.68 -4.39
N LYS A 113 -8.89 -7.56 -5.30
CA LYS A 113 -8.59 -9.00 -5.22
C LYS A 113 -7.09 -9.27 -5.38
N PHE A 114 -6.43 -8.56 -6.29
CA PHE A 114 -4.99 -8.71 -6.55
C PHE A 114 -4.15 -8.22 -5.36
N SER A 115 -4.48 -7.06 -4.80
CA SER A 115 -3.84 -6.52 -3.59
C SER A 115 -4.05 -7.45 -2.40
N LYS A 116 -5.27 -7.95 -2.19
CA LYS A 116 -5.59 -8.92 -1.15
C LYS A 116 -4.80 -10.22 -1.29
N ALA A 117 -4.64 -10.71 -2.52
CA ALA A 117 -3.86 -11.91 -2.80
C ALA A 117 -2.37 -11.71 -2.48
N PHE A 118 -1.80 -10.55 -2.83
CA PHE A 118 -0.43 -10.20 -2.44
C PHE A 118 -0.25 -10.31 -0.93
N TRP A 119 -1.03 -9.55 -0.16
CA TRP A 119 -0.89 -9.52 1.29
C TRP A 119 -1.17 -10.89 1.93
N ARG A 120 -2.13 -11.66 1.40
CA ARG A 120 -2.40 -13.01 1.87
C ARG A 120 -1.18 -13.91 1.69
N VAL A 121 -0.56 -13.88 0.52
CA VAL A 121 0.65 -14.69 0.25
C VAL A 121 1.80 -14.23 1.12
N MET A 122 2.05 -12.92 1.25
CA MET A 122 3.11 -12.41 2.12
C MET A 122 2.90 -12.83 3.57
N CYS A 123 1.68 -12.71 4.11
CA CYS A 123 1.37 -13.11 5.48
C CYS A 123 1.56 -14.62 5.74
N LEU A 124 1.22 -15.46 4.76
CA LEU A 124 1.38 -16.91 4.87
C LEU A 124 2.84 -17.36 4.75
N GLU A 125 3.61 -16.70 3.89
CA GLU A 125 4.98 -17.13 3.56
C GLU A 125 6.06 -16.44 4.38
N TRP A 126 5.76 -15.35 5.09
CA TRP A 126 6.76 -14.50 5.75
C TRP A 126 7.74 -15.28 6.61
N TYR A 127 7.23 -16.21 7.42
CA TYR A 127 8.03 -17.03 8.34
C TYR A 127 8.96 -18.01 7.62
N ASN A 128 8.62 -18.40 6.39
CA ASN A 128 9.41 -19.34 5.59
C ASN A 128 10.52 -18.64 4.79
N ILE A 129 10.60 -17.31 4.84
CA ILE A 129 11.66 -16.54 4.19
C ILE A 129 12.89 -16.59 5.09
N ASP A 130 13.97 -17.20 4.60
CA ASP A 130 15.24 -17.18 5.31
C ASP A 130 15.90 -15.80 5.24
N HIS A 131 16.79 -15.54 6.18
CA HIS A 131 17.51 -14.28 6.34
C HIS A 131 18.15 -13.76 5.03
N HIS A 132 18.75 -14.63 4.21
CA HIS A 132 19.42 -14.19 2.97
C HIS A 132 18.45 -13.76 1.86
N ARG A 133 17.16 -14.09 2.00
CA ARG A 133 16.10 -13.68 1.07
C ARG A 133 15.25 -12.53 1.61
N LEU A 134 15.37 -12.16 2.89
CA LEU A 134 14.47 -11.20 3.52
C LEU A 134 14.49 -9.83 2.83
N ASP A 135 15.66 -9.29 2.56
CA ASP A 135 15.82 -7.93 1.98
C ASP A 135 15.05 -7.73 0.68
N LYS A 136 15.10 -8.72 -0.22
CA LYS A 136 14.40 -8.62 -1.51
C LYS A 136 12.87 -8.67 -1.34
N TYR A 137 12.37 -9.34 -0.30
CA TYR A 137 10.94 -9.34 0.03
C TYR A 137 10.52 -8.08 0.79
N LEU A 138 11.37 -7.51 1.64
CA LEU A 138 11.15 -6.17 2.23
C LEU A 138 11.05 -5.10 1.12
N LEU A 139 11.95 -5.14 0.14
CA LEU A 139 11.88 -4.29 -1.05
C LEU A 139 10.61 -4.53 -1.86
N LEU A 140 10.21 -5.79 -2.06
CA LEU A 140 8.96 -6.11 -2.77
C LEU A 140 7.74 -5.54 -2.05
N VAL A 141 7.65 -5.68 -0.72
CA VAL A 141 6.56 -5.10 0.08
C VAL A 141 6.51 -3.59 -0.08
N ARG A 142 7.66 -2.92 0.01
CA ARG A 142 7.77 -1.47 -0.17
C ARG A 142 7.25 -1.03 -1.54
N ARG A 143 7.73 -1.65 -2.63
CA ARG A 143 7.29 -1.31 -3.99
C ARG A 143 5.82 -1.62 -4.24
N VAL A 144 5.32 -2.74 -3.73
CA VAL A 144 3.91 -3.11 -3.90
C VAL A 144 2.99 -2.17 -3.12
N LEU A 145 3.33 -1.81 -1.88
CA LEU A 145 2.57 -0.83 -1.11
C LEU A 145 2.51 0.51 -1.86
N ALA A 146 3.65 1.00 -2.33
CA ALA A 146 3.72 2.24 -3.12
C ALA A 146 2.84 2.19 -4.38
N SER A 147 2.90 1.11 -5.16
CA SER A 147 2.07 0.96 -6.37
C SER A 147 0.57 0.80 -6.05
N GLN A 148 0.23 0.19 -4.92
CA GLN A 148 -1.16 0.14 -4.44
C GLN A 148 -1.68 1.52 -4.07
N LEU A 149 -0.87 2.34 -3.36
CA LEU A 149 -1.21 3.73 -3.06
C LEU A 149 -1.28 4.58 -4.33
N ARG A 150 -0.37 4.38 -5.28
CA ARG A 150 -0.40 5.04 -6.60
C ARG A 150 -1.66 4.72 -7.38
N TYR A 151 -2.14 3.48 -7.36
CA TYR A 151 -3.41 3.15 -7.97
C TYR A 151 -4.57 3.95 -7.34
N LEU A 152 -4.60 4.10 -6.01
CA LEU A 152 -5.62 4.90 -5.33
C LEU A 152 -5.54 6.38 -5.70
N GLN A 153 -4.32 6.94 -5.81
CA GLN A 153 -4.08 8.30 -6.27
C GLN A 153 -4.55 8.50 -7.72
N LEU A 154 -4.24 7.56 -8.62
CA LEU A 154 -4.71 7.57 -10.01
C LEU A 154 -6.24 7.49 -10.10
N ARG A 155 -6.89 6.80 -9.15
CA ARG A 155 -8.35 6.78 -8.97
C ARG A 155 -8.90 8.00 -8.24
N GLU A 156 -8.11 9.08 -8.15
CA GLU A 156 -8.48 10.35 -7.51
C GLU A 156 -9.04 10.14 -6.11
N TRP A 157 -8.43 9.20 -5.37
CA TRP A 157 -8.85 8.86 -4.01
C TRP A 157 -10.33 8.50 -3.88
N ASN A 158 -10.92 7.85 -4.92
CA ASN A 158 -12.33 7.47 -4.92
C ASN A 158 -12.72 6.76 -3.61
N ALA A 159 -13.68 7.36 -2.89
CA ALA A 159 -14.02 6.97 -1.53
C ALA A 159 -14.38 5.48 -1.39
N ALA A 160 -15.16 4.93 -2.32
CA ALA A 160 -15.54 3.53 -2.28
C ALA A 160 -14.33 2.59 -2.45
N VAL A 161 -13.38 2.96 -3.31
CA VAL A 161 -12.16 2.17 -3.56
C VAL A 161 -11.23 2.24 -2.36
N VAL A 162 -11.00 3.45 -1.82
CA VAL A 162 -10.15 3.69 -0.65
C VAL A 162 -10.71 2.94 0.57
N SER A 163 -12.00 3.11 0.87
CA SER A 163 -12.64 2.46 2.01
C SER A 163 -12.59 0.93 1.90
N ASN A 164 -12.91 0.37 0.71
CA ASN A 164 -12.81 -1.06 0.48
C ASN A 164 -11.36 -1.58 0.55
N TYR A 165 -10.38 -0.81 0.10
CA TYR A 165 -8.97 -1.17 0.22
C TYR A 165 -8.55 -1.23 1.70
N ILE A 166 -8.85 -0.19 2.48
CA ILE A 166 -8.57 -0.14 3.91
C ILE A 166 -9.24 -1.31 4.64
N ARG A 167 -10.55 -1.48 4.47
CA ARG A 167 -11.35 -2.48 5.19
C ARG A 167 -11.06 -3.91 4.76
N ALA A 168 -11.06 -4.19 3.46
CA ALA A 168 -11.03 -5.56 2.94
C ALA A 168 -9.61 -6.09 2.66
N VAL A 169 -8.61 -5.20 2.59
CA VAL A 169 -7.21 -5.54 2.35
C VAL A 169 -6.37 -5.26 3.60
N LEU A 170 -6.14 -3.99 3.97
CA LEU A 170 -5.20 -3.63 5.04
C LEU A 170 -5.64 -4.13 6.42
N ARG A 171 -6.84 -3.75 6.87
CA ARG A 171 -7.42 -4.15 8.16
C ARG A 171 -7.75 -5.64 8.23
N LYS A 172 -7.86 -6.32 7.08
CA LYS A 172 -8.16 -7.76 7.02
C LYS A 172 -6.91 -8.63 7.14
N LEU A 173 -5.76 -8.12 6.72
CA LEU A 173 -4.53 -8.91 6.55
C LEU A 173 -3.35 -8.22 7.27
N PRO A 174 -2.52 -7.39 6.60
CA PRO A 174 -1.24 -7.00 7.16
C PRO A 174 -1.36 -6.10 8.40
N LEU A 175 -2.46 -5.36 8.54
CA LEU A 175 -2.75 -4.43 9.64
C LEU A 175 -4.01 -4.86 10.40
N SER A 176 -4.19 -6.17 10.60
CA SER A 176 -5.39 -6.73 11.25
C SER A 176 -5.30 -6.85 12.77
N GLY A 177 -4.10 -6.81 13.35
CA GLY A 177 -3.87 -7.13 14.76
C GLY A 177 -4.00 -8.63 15.12
N ASP A 178 -4.38 -9.48 14.16
CA ASP A 178 -4.50 -10.93 14.39
C ASP A 178 -3.12 -11.53 14.70
N LYS A 179 -3.02 -12.23 15.84
CA LYS A 179 -1.81 -12.92 16.30
C LYS A 179 -1.31 -14.01 15.34
N LYS A 180 -2.13 -14.42 14.37
CA LYS A 180 -1.72 -15.33 13.28
C LYS A 180 -0.86 -14.65 12.21
N ILE A 181 -0.88 -13.32 12.15
CA ILE A 181 -0.04 -12.54 11.24
C ILE A 181 1.28 -12.26 11.93
N TYR A 182 2.38 -12.60 11.27
CA TYR A 182 3.72 -12.35 11.81
C TYR A 182 4.01 -10.85 11.88
N ASN A 183 4.46 -10.39 13.05
CA ASN A 183 4.72 -8.97 13.34
C ASN A 183 5.71 -8.29 12.38
N GLY A 184 6.57 -9.05 11.70
CA GLY A 184 7.53 -8.47 10.75
C GLY A 184 6.88 -7.70 9.60
N ILE A 185 5.66 -8.08 9.18
CA ILE A 185 4.92 -7.37 8.13
C ILE A 185 4.40 -6.01 8.62
N PRO A 186 3.57 -5.93 9.68
CA PRO A 186 3.09 -4.63 10.18
C PRO A 186 4.24 -3.73 10.62
N PHE A 187 5.33 -4.28 11.19
CA PHE A 187 6.50 -3.48 11.57
C PHE A 187 7.15 -2.84 10.35
N HIS A 188 7.39 -3.63 9.30
CA HIS A 188 7.94 -3.09 8.06
C HIS A 188 7.01 -2.09 7.39
N ILE A 189 5.68 -2.26 7.47
CA ILE A 189 4.73 -1.24 6.98
C ILE A 189 4.87 0.05 7.77
N ILE A 190 4.94 -0.02 9.11
CA ILE A 190 5.16 1.14 9.97
C ILE A 190 6.45 1.87 9.57
N ASP A 191 7.54 1.12 9.37
CA ASP A 191 8.86 1.67 9.00
C ASP A 191 8.87 2.45 7.69
N ILE A 192 8.00 2.11 6.73
CA ILE A 192 8.05 2.66 5.37
C ILE A 192 6.85 3.54 5.02
N PHE A 193 5.80 3.55 5.83
CA PHE A 193 4.53 4.16 5.44
C PHE A 193 4.65 5.67 5.17
N GLY A 194 5.31 6.40 6.08
CA GLY A 194 5.55 7.83 5.90
C GLY A 194 6.36 8.14 4.64
N ASP A 195 7.49 7.43 4.45
CA ASP A 195 8.37 7.63 3.29
C ASP A 195 7.66 7.38 1.95
N GLU A 196 6.89 6.29 1.85
CA GLU A 196 6.20 5.97 0.61
C GLU A 196 5.00 6.90 0.36
N TRP A 197 4.39 7.48 1.40
CA TRP A 197 3.36 8.50 1.24
C TRP A 197 3.95 9.84 0.81
N GLU A 198 5.05 10.28 1.45
CA GLU A 198 5.81 11.47 1.10
C GLU A 198 6.23 11.43 -0.36
N LYS A 199 6.90 10.35 -0.76
CA LYS A 199 7.33 10.12 -2.15
C LYS A 199 6.17 10.11 -3.15
N LEU A 200 4.99 9.62 -2.75
CA LEU A 200 3.83 9.56 -3.62
C LEU A 200 3.22 10.93 -3.91
N VAL A 201 3.20 11.80 -2.90
CA VAL A 201 2.54 13.12 -2.96
C VAL A 201 3.51 14.21 -3.44
N PHE A 202 4.76 14.16 -3.00
CA PHE A 202 5.76 15.22 -3.23
C PHE A 202 6.95 14.79 -4.10
N GLY A 203 7.14 13.49 -4.34
CA GLY A 203 8.35 13.01 -5.02
C GLY A 203 8.51 13.40 -6.49
N ALA A 204 7.50 14.01 -7.12
CA ALA A 204 7.65 14.66 -8.42
C ALA A 204 8.20 16.09 -8.28
N ASP A 205 7.75 16.83 -7.27
CA ASP A 205 8.23 18.19 -6.99
C ASP A 205 9.72 18.15 -6.60
N GLU A 206 10.13 17.17 -5.79
CA GLU A 206 11.54 17.00 -5.37
C GLU A 206 12.48 16.71 -6.56
N ALA A 207 12.01 15.94 -7.54
CA ALA A 207 12.82 15.61 -8.71
C ALA A 207 12.97 16.81 -9.67
N GLU A 208 11.95 17.68 -9.74
CA GLU A 208 12.02 18.93 -10.50
C GLU A 208 12.91 19.96 -9.77
N GLU A 209 12.82 20.07 -8.43
CA GLU A 209 13.72 20.89 -7.62
C GLU A 209 15.20 20.45 -7.78
N ASP A 210 15.49 19.13 -7.72
CA ASP A 210 16.84 18.57 -7.93
C ASP A 210 17.40 18.85 -9.35
N GLU A 211 16.53 18.99 -10.36
CA GLU A 211 16.93 19.31 -11.74
C GLU A 211 17.16 20.83 -11.94
N GLU A 212 16.50 21.69 -11.15
CA GLU A 212 16.61 23.16 -11.20
C GLU A 212 17.73 23.74 -10.33
N GLU A 213 18.30 22.96 -9.38
CA GLU A 213 19.46 23.36 -8.56
C GLU A 213 20.73 23.70 -9.37
N ASP A 214 20.80 23.33 -10.66
CA ASP A 214 21.89 23.72 -11.58
C ASP A 214 21.74 25.16 -12.14
N THR A 215 20.66 25.89 -11.82
CA THR A 215 20.46 27.29 -12.20
C THR A 215 19.91 28.15 -11.05
N ASP A 216 20.78 28.87 -10.33
CA ASP A 216 20.51 30.02 -9.45
C ASP A 216 19.10 30.08 -8.78
N ALA A 217 18.69 29.01 -8.07
CA ALA A 217 17.39 28.91 -7.41
C ALA A 217 17.38 29.42 -5.96
N GLU A 218 18.14 30.48 -5.63
CA GLU A 218 18.17 31.03 -4.27
C GLU A 218 16.95 31.90 -3.90
N GLU A 219 16.03 32.21 -4.82
CA GLU A 219 14.98 33.22 -4.57
C GLU A 219 13.59 32.69 -4.10
N MET A 220 13.39 31.39 -3.84
CA MET A 220 12.03 30.86 -3.50
C MET A 220 11.95 29.90 -2.30
N ASN A 221 12.98 29.80 -1.45
CA ASN A 221 12.99 28.83 -0.36
C ASN A 221 12.40 29.40 0.95
N ASP A 222 11.12 29.84 0.94
CA ASP A 222 10.37 30.16 2.17
C ASP A 222 9.82 28.86 2.79
N PRO A 223 10.38 28.39 3.93
CA PRO A 223 9.95 27.14 4.55
C PRO A 223 8.48 27.17 4.97
N GLU A 224 7.93 28.34 5.30
CA GLU A 224 6.54 28.48 5.72
C GLU A 224 5.59 28.33 4.53
N ALA A 225 5.95 28.87 3.36
CA ALA A 225 5.20 28.68 2.13
C ALA A 225 5.23 27.21 1.64
N LYS A 226 6.39 26.55 1.73
CA LYS A 226 6.54 25.12 1.41
C LYS A 226 5.66 24.26 2.31
N ALA A 227 5.69 24.50 3.63
CA ALA A 227 4.85 23.78 4.59
C ALA A 227 3.34 23.96 4.33
N LYS A 228 2.88 25.19 4.05
CA LYS A 228 1.48 25.45 3.70
C LYS A 228 1.05 24.73 2.42
N THR A 229 1.93 24.68 1.43
CA THR A 229 1.68 23.97 0.16
C THR A 229 1.58 22.47 0.38
N GLN A 230 2.49 21.90 1.16
CA GLN A 230 2.46 20.48 1.52
C GLN A 230 1.18 20.13 2.29
N GLN A 231 0.79 20.97 3.26
CA GLN A 231 -0.44 20.78 4.04
C GLN A 231 -1.69 20.81 3.15
N ALA A 232 -1.76 21.73 2.17
CA ALA A 232 -2.86 21.78 1.22
C ALA A 232 -2.94 20.51 0.35
N LYS A 233 -1.81 20.04 -0.20
CA LYS A 233 -1.76 18.79 -0.96
C LYS A 233 -2.20 17.59 -0.14
N ILE A 234 -1.78 17.50 1.13
CA ILE A 234 -2.14 16.38 2.02
C ILE A 234 -3.63 16.41 2.39
N ALA A 235 -4.22 17.59 2.56
CA ALA A 235 -5.65 17.73 2.85
C ALA A 235 -6.56 17.16 1.72
N GLU A 236 -6.05 17.06 0.49
CA GLU A 236 -6.75 16.43 -0.64
C GLU A 236 -6.61 14.90 -0.67
N THR A 237 -5.79 14.32 0.23
CA THR A 237 -5.54 12.88 0.31
C THR A 237 -6.29 12.23 1.47
N PRO A 238 -6.56 10.91 1.40
CA PRO A 238 -7.21 10.20 2.50
C PRO A 238 -6.24 9.82 3.63
N LEU A 239 -5.08 10.48 3.78
CA LEU A 239 -4.03 10.09 4.73
C LEU A 239 -4.57 9.90 6.16
N ALA A 240 -5.46 10.78 6.62
CA ALA A 240 -6.11 10.65 7.92
C ALA A 240 -6.80 9.28 8.13
N GLN A 241 -7.50 8.76 7.11
CA GLN A 241 -8.17 7.46 7.19
C GLN A 241 -7.17 6.29 7.32
N PHE A 242 -5.97 6.43 6.75
CA PHE A 242 -4.90 5.45 6.91
C PHE A 242 -4.25 5.55 8.29
N ILE A 243 -4.04 6.77 8.79
CA ILE A 243 -3.55 7.01 10.17
C ILE A 243 -4.51 6.41 11.21
N ASP A 244 -5.81 6.45 10.96
CA ASP A 244 -6.81 5.85 11.86
C ASP A 244 -6.65 4.32 11.99
N ILE A 245 -6.12 3.63 10.97
CA ILE A 245 -5.78 2.20 11.10
C ILE A 245 -4.75 2.00 12.22
N PHE A 246 -3.73 2.84 12.24
CA PHE A 246 -2.65 2.77 13.22
C PHE A 246 -3.14 3.20 14.62
N ARG A 247 -3.99 4.23 14.72
CA ARG A 247 -4.63 4.64 15.98
C ARG A 247 -5.44 3.49 16.60
N ASP A 248 -6.24 2.81 15.79
CA ASP A 248 -7.04 1.66 16.25
C ASP A 248 -6.14 0.51 16.73
N LEU A 249 -5.09 0.19 15.97
CA LEU A 249 -4.15 -0.87 16.34
C LEU A 249 -3.39 -0.56 17.63
N SER A 250 -3.02 0.70 17.85
CA SER A 250 -2.28 1.16 19.04
C SER A 250 -3.16 1.22 20.30
N SER A 251 -4.43 1.59 20.15
CA SER A 251 -5.37 1.68 21.27
C SER A 251 -5.90 0.32 21.72
N ASP A 252 -6.03 -0.68 20.84
CA ASP A 252 -6.49 -2.02 21.22
C ASP A 252 -5.44 -2.75 22.08
N THR A 253 -5.75 -2.90 23.38
CA THR A 253 -4.90 -3.56 24.37
C THR A 253 -4.68 -5.06 24.12
N ASN A 254 -5.47 -5.70 23.26
CA ASN A 254 -5.27 -7.09 22.87
C ASN A 254 -4.11 -7.28 21.88
N ASN A 255 -3.72 -6.20 21.19
CA ASN A 255 -2.61 -6.21 20.26
C ASN A 255 -1.26 -6.25 21.00
N VAL A 256 -0.24 -6.78 20.32
CA VAL A 256 1.09 -6.96 20.89
C VAL A 256 1.68 -5.60 21.32
N LYS A 257 2.09 -5.49 22.58
CA LYS A 257 2.61 -4.24 23.17
C LYS A 257 3.68 -3.57 22.29
N THR A 258 4.66 -4.33 21.83
CA THR A 258 5.75 -3.81 20.98
C THR A 258 5.25 -3.20 19.67
N MET A 259 4.16 -3.70 19.10
CA MET A 259 3.53 -3.10 17.91
C MET A 259 2.87 -1.77 18.25
N ARG A 260 2.14 -1.72 19.37
CA ARG A 260 1.46 -0.50 19.83
C ARG A 260 2.47 0.59 20.14
N ASP A 261 3.54 0.25 20.85
CA ASP A 261 4.63 1.17 21.19
C ASP A 261 5.32 1.68 19.92
N LYS A 262 5.64 0.81 18.96
CA LYS A 262 6.21 1.21 17.67
C LYS A 262 5.31 2.16 16.88
N ILE A 263 4.00 1.92 16.85
CA ILE A 263 3.05 2.83 16.19
C ILE A 263 3.05 4.21 16.87
N LYS A 264 3.08 4.25 18.20
CA LYS A 264 3.10 5.52 18.93
C LYS A 264 4.35 6.34 18.59
N GLU A 265 5.51 5.70 18.61
CA GLU A 265 6.79 6.36 18.33
C GLU A 265 6.94 6.75 16.85
N ASP A 266 6.68 5.82 15.92
CA ASP A 266 7.09 6.02 14.53
C ASP A 266 5.99 6.62 13.64
N ILE A 267 4.72 6.54 14.06
CA ILE A 267 3.59 7.10 13.29
C ILE A 267 2.97 8.27 14.05
N LEU A 268 2.58 8.08 15.32
CA LEU A 268 1.81 9.10 16.04
C LEU A 268 2.68 10.27 16.55
N LYS A 269 4.00 10.12 16.59
CA LYS A 269 4.96 11.20 16.87
C LYS A 269 5.75 11.65 15.64
N ASP A 270 5.42 11.15 14.43
CA ASP A 270 6.12 11.57 13.21
C ASP A 270 5.85 13.05 12.94
N THR A 271 6.94 13.83 12.94
CA THR A 271 6.89 15.29 12.77
C THR A 271 6.36 15.71 11.40
N ARG A 272 6.52 14.88 10.36
CA ARG A 272 5.93 15.12 9.03
C ARG A 272 4.42 15.11 9.10
N PHE A 273 3.82 14.13 9.77
CA PHE A 273 2.35 14.05 9.86
C PHE A 273 1.75 15.17 10.73
N GLN A 274 2.51 15.68 11.71
CA GLN A 274 2.15 16.88 12.46
C GLN A 274 2.23 18.14 11.58
N SER A 275 3.32 18.31 10.82
CA SER A 275 3.49 19.48 9.93
C SER A 275 2.48 19.48 8.77
N TRP A 276 2.09 18.31 8.28
CA TRP A 276 1.03 18.16 7.29
C TRP A 276 -0.40 18.30 7.87
N GLY A 277 -0.53 18.54 9.18
CA GLY A 277 -1.81 18.79 9.84
C GLY A 277 -2.74 17.57 9.94
N VAL A 278 -2.19 16.35 9.85
CA VAL A 278 -2.96 15.09 9.99
C VAL A 278 -3.02 14.62 11.43
N LEU A 279 -1.97 14.91 12.19
CA LEU A 279 -1.92 14.73 13.63
C LEU A 279 -2.18 16.07 14.34
N GLY A 280 -2.77 16.00 15.53
CA GLY A 280 -2.84 17.18 16.38
C GLY A 280 -1.43 17.66 16.73
N GLN A 281 -1.26 18.96 16.98
CA GLN A 281 -0.08 19.42 17.70
C GLN A 281 -0.20 18.85 19.11
N ASP A 282 0.68 17.92 19.47
CA ASP A 282 0.79 17.46 20.85
C ASP A 282 1.20 18.67 21.70
N ASN A 283 0.21 19.34 22.30
CA ASN A 283 0.47 20.06 23.54
C ASN A 283 0.71 18.96 24.55
N ASP A 284 1.99 18.75 24.91
CA ASP A 284 2.46 17.92 26.02
C ASP A 284 1.59 18.12 27.28
N ARG A 285 0.48 17.39 27.41
CA ARG A 285 -0.36 17.42 28.62
C ARG A 285 -0.73 16.05 29.16
N ASP A 286 -0.59 14.98 28.40
CA ASP A 286 -1.09 13.67 28.86
C ASP A 286 0.00 12.64 29.20
N ASP A 287 1.29 12.97 29.05
CA ASP A 287 2.40 12.09 29.50
C ASP A 287 2.85 12.35 30.96
N ALA A 288 2.12 13.18 31.72
CA ALA A 288 2.43 13.50 33.12
C ALA A 288 1.70 12.63 34.17
N GLU A 289 0.87 11.66 33.78
CA GLU A 289 0.10 10.84 34.75
C GLU A 289 0.57 9.39 34.92
N GLU A 290 1.73 9.00 34.38
CA GLU A 290 2.38 7.71 34.71
C GLU A 290 3.63 7.83 35.60
N GLU A 291 3.79 8.93 36.35
CA GLU A 291 4.67 8.95 37.52
C GLU A 291 3.87 8.73 38.82
N TRP A 292 4.10 7.56 39.42
CA TRP A 292 3.91 7.22 40.84
C TRP A 292 2.55 6.64 41.30
N THR A 293 2.53 5.32 41.49
CA THR A 293 1.91 4.73 42.69
C THR A 293 2.85 3.71 43.32
N GLY A 294 3.79 4.22 44.12
CA GLY A 294 4.48 3.37 45.08
C GLY A 294 3.52 2.94 46.20
N PHE A 295 3.60 1.67 46.58
CA PHE A 295 3.83 1.21 47.96
C PHE A 295 4.37 -0.22 47.93
#